data_AF-A0A3A6K9D1-F1
#
_entry.id   AF-A0A3A6K9D1-F1
#
_cell.length_a   1.000
_cell.length_b   1.000
_cell.length_c   1.000
_cell.angle_alpha   90.00
_cell.angle_beta   90.00
_cell.angle_gamma   90.00
#
_symmetry.space_group_name_H-M   'P 1'
#
loop_
_entity.id
_entity.type
_entity.pdbx_description
1 polymer ?
#
loop_
_entity_poly.entity_id
_entity_poly.type
_entity_poly.pdbx_seq_one_letter_code
_entity_poly.pdbx_strand_id
1 'polypeptide(L)'
;MDSKTCGICGRLDGKIYPVSEAVTGKNKPPFHPFCRCADVPYYPDTPTEGMKRAARDKDGNGIEVPADMTYEEWKKKYLGAAEQSDIMDIAKTAESATMGAVTMEEVPDVHSIGKIDKEIYRCVTPDIATDEVIITDTQIKHIQERHPNDYERFSTYFNRIVSEPDYIIRANRPNTALILKEIREADEVFKTVLRLITSKDNPEYKNSIITFMKIDEKEWNRLLRNKEILYKKE
;
A
#
# COMPACT_ATOMS: atom_id res chain seq x y z
N MET A 1 7.93 -18.01 10.15
CA MET A 1 7.52 -16.73 9.51
C MET A 1 8.65 -15.74 9.55
N ASP A 2 8.75 -14.83 8.57
CA ASP A 2 9.70 -13.73 8.59
C ASP A 2 9.14 -12.48 7.89
N SER A 3 9.73 -11.30 8.15
CA SER A 3 9.32 -10.02 7.53
C SER A 3 9.50 -9.98 6.00
N LYS A 4 10.29 -10.90 5.45
CA LYS A 4 10.53 -11.04 4.01
C LYS A 4 9.45 -11.87 3.30
N THR A 5 8.49 -12.40 4.05
CA THR A 5 7.38 -13.17 3.49
C THR A 5 6.47 -12.23 2.69
N CYS A 6 6.34 -12.50 1.39
CA CYS A 6 5.58 -11.64 0.49
C CYS A 6 4.06 -11.74 0.77
N GLY A 7 3.29 -10.76 0.27
CA GLY A 7 1.84 -10.74 0.46
C GLY A 7 1.07 -11.87 -0.23
N ILE A 8 1.66 -12.56 -1.22
CA ILE A 8 1.05 -13.76 -1.82
C ILE A 8 1.19 -14.93 -0.84
N CYS A 9 2.43 -15.21 -0.40
CA CYS A 9 2.73 -16.30 0.53
C CYS A 9 2.03 -16.16 1.87
N GLY A 10 2.02 -14.95 2.45
CA GLY A 10 1.36 -14.70 3.74
C GLY A 10 -0.15 -15.01 3.72
N ARG A 11 -0.82 -14.78 2.59
CA ARG A 11 -2.27 -15.06 2.41
C ARG A 11 -2.60 -16.55 2.25
N LEU A 12 -1.60 -17.38 2.02
CA LEU A 12 -1.75 -18.83 1.88
C LEU A 12 -1.31 -19.58 3.15
N ASP A 13 -0.82 -18.86 4.17
CA ASP A 13 -0.42 -19.46 5.45
C ASP A 13 -1.62 -20.15 6.11
N GLY A 14 -1.42 -21.41 6.52
CA GLY A 14 -2.46 -22.22 7.17
C GLY A 14 -3.56 -22.79 6.27
N LYS A 15 -3.54 -22.52 4.95
CA LYS A 15 -4.54 -23.12 4.04
C LYS A 15 -4.26 -24.59 3.78
N ILE A 16 -5.30 -25.41 3.91
CA ILE A 16 -5.26 -26.85 3.67
C ILE A 16 -5.84 -27.12 2.28
N TYR A 17 -5.14 -27.90 1.47
CA TYR A 17 -5.57 -28.32 0.14
C TYR A 17 -5.50 -29.84 0.03
N PRO A 18 -6.47 -30.50 -0.64
CA PRO A 18 -6.38 -31.93 -0.94
C PRO A 18 -5.15 -32.22 -1.81
N VAL A 19 -4.43 -33.29 -1.49
CA VAL A 19 -3.26 -33.72 -2.29
C VAL A 19 -3.65 -34.02 -3.74
N SER A 20 -4.87 -34.53 -3.96
CA SER A 20 -5.42 -34.80 -5.29
C SER A 20 -5.62 -33.55 -6.16
N GLU A 21 -5.71 -32.38 -5.55
CA GLU A 21 -5.93 -31.10 -6.24
C GLU A 21 -4.64 -30.26 -6.30
N ALA A 22 -3.51 -30.81 -5.87
CA ALA A 22 -2.26 -30.07 -5.75
C ALA A 22 -1.70 -29.68 -7.13
N VAL A 23 -1.63 -28.36 -7.38
CA VAL A 23 -1.09 -27.73 -8.56
C VAL A 23 -0.04 -26.70 -8.13
N THR A 24 1.21 -26.97 -8.50
CA THR A 24 2.36 -26.08 -8.25
C THR A 24 2.08 -24.69 -8.81
N GLY A 25 2.36 -23.66 -8.03
CA GLY A 25 2.13 -22.27 -8.45
C GLY A 25 0.72 -21.74 -8.17
N LYS A 26 -0.25 -22.63 -7.87
CA LYS A 26 -1.65 -22.24 -7.60
C LYS A 26 -2.06 -22.49 -6.16
N ASN A 27 -1.90 -23.73 -5.66
CA ASN A 27 -2.19 -24.10 -4.27
C ASN A 27 -1.04 -24.90 -3.61
N LYS A 28 0.02 -25.20 -4.37
CA LYS A 28 1.24 -25.83 -3.86
C LYS A 28 2.47 -24.97 -4.19
N PRO A 29 3.39 -24.73 -3.24
CA PRO A 29 4.62 -23.99 -3.52
C PRO A 29 5.54 -24.75 -4.50
N PRO A 30 6.45 -24.04 -5.21
CA PRO A 30 6.66 -22.59 -5.16
C PRO A 30 5.59 -21.81 -5.95
N PHE A 31 5.17 -20.66 -5.40
CA PHE A 31 4.20 -19.77 -6.05
C PHE A 31 4.84 -18.72 -6.98
N HIS A 32 6.11 -18.44 -6.78
CA HIS A 32 6.87 -17.42 -7.51
C HIS A 32 8.39 -17.64 -7.32
N PRO A 33 9.26 -16.98 -8.12
CA PRO A 33 10.69 -16.98 -7.86
C PRO A 33 11.01 -16.53 -6.42
N PHE A 34 12.01 -17.16 -5.80
CA PHE A 34 12.41 -16.94 -4.39
C PHE A 34 11.27 -17.12 -3.37
N CYS A 35 10.31 -18.00 -3.67
CA CYS A 35 9.22 -18.35 -2.78
C CYS A 35 9.74 -18.86 -1.42
N ARG A 36 9.19 -18.31 -0.34
CA ARG A 36 9.48 -18.72 1.05
C ARG A 36 8.37 -19.60 1.64
N CYS A 37 7.30 -19.86 0.90
CA CYS A 37 6.27 -20.83 1.27
C CYS A 37 6.83 -22.25 1.30
N ALA A 38 6.37 -23.05 2.25
CA ALA A 38 6.60 -24.49 2.34
C ALA A 38 5.26 -25.19 2.55
N ASP A 39 5.08 -26.36 1.95
CA ASP A 39 3.96 -27.26 2.23
C ASP A 39 4.36 -28.28 3.30
N VAL A 40 3.43 -28.60 4.18
CA VAL A 40 3.59 -29.57 5.27
C VAL A 40 2.40 -30.52 5.24
N PRO A 41 2.59 -31.84 5.41
CA PRO A 41 1.48 -32.77 5.55
C PRO A 41 0.54 -32.35 6.68
N TYR A 42 -0.76 -32.38 6.41
CA TYR A 42 -1.80 -32.11 7.39
C TYR A 42 -2.65 -33.36 7.61
N TYR A 43 -2.76 -33.81 8.85
CA TYR A 43 -3.67 -34.86 9.26
C TYR A 43 -4.65 -34.30 10.32
N PRO A 44 -5.97 -34.45 10.16
CA PRO A 44 -6.98 -33.87 11.06
C PRO A 44 -6.84 -34.28 12.53
N ASP A 45 -6.22 -35.43 12.78
CA ASP A 45 -5.98 -36.05 14.08
C ASP A 45 -4.60 -35.69 14.67
N THR A 46 -3.80 -34.86 14.00
CA THR A 46 -2.52 -34.41 14.54
C THR A 46 -2.77 -33.48 15.73
N PRO A 47 -2.31 -33.80 16.95
CA PRO A 47 -2.46 -32.91 18.09
C PRO A 47 -1.57 -31.69 17.90
N THR A 48 -2.18 -30.53 17.67
CA THR A 48 -1.47 -29.25 17.48
C THR A 48 -1.36 -28.44 18.78
N GLU A 49 -2.03 -28.89 19.85
CA GLU A 49 -2.08 -28.20 21.13
C GLU A 49 -0.69 -28.16 21.80
N GLY A 50 -0.23 -26.96 22.14
CA GLY A 50 1.10 -26.73 22.71
C GLY A 50 2.27 -26.79 21.72
N MET A 51 2.03 -27.11 20.44
CA MET A 51 3.07 -27.04 19.42
C MET A 51 3.46 -25.59 19.12
N LYS A 52 4.72 -25.41 18.73
CA LYS A 52 5.27 -24.12 18.33
C LYS A 52 5.84 -24.20 16.92
N ARG A 53 5.82 -23.08 16.21
CA ARG A 53 6.43 -22.87 14.89
C ARG A 53 7.53 -21.83 14.98
N ALA A 54 8.56 -22.00 14.16
CA ALA A 54 9.67 -21.05 14.07
C ALA A 54 9.26 -19.75 13.35
N ALA A 55 9.67 -18.61 13.90
CA ALA A 55 9.52 -17.31 13.28
C ALA A 55 10.71 -16.37 13.56
N ARG A 56 10.70 -15.16 13.00
CA ARG A 56 11.79 -14.17 13.15
C ARG A 56 11.30 -12.81 13.60
N ASP A 57 11.77 -12.28 14.72
CA ASP A 57 11.41 -10.93 15.16
C ASP A 57 11.84 -9.83 14.16
N LYS A 58 11.49 -8.57 14.45
CA LYS A 58 11.86 -7.39 13.65
C LYS A 58 13.37 -7.27 13.38
N ASP A 59 14.19 -7.74 14.31
CA ASP A 59 15.66 -7.65 14.24
C ASP A 59 16.25 -8.88 13.52
N GLY A 60 15.40 -9.84 13.14
CA GLY A 60 15.76 -11.06 12.40
C GLY A 60 16.13 -12.25 13.28
N ASN A 61 16.03 -12.13 14.61
CA ASN A 61 16.34 -13.20 15.55
C ASN A 61 15.25 -14.28 15.55
N GLY A 62 15.66 -15.54 15.73
CA GLY A 62 14.75 -16.67 15.81
C GLY A 62 13.89 -16.62 17.07
N ILE A 63 12.57 -16.70 16.89
CA ILE A 63 11.58 -16.78 17.96
C ILE A 63 10.66 -17.99 17.73
N GLU A 64 10.09 -18.51 18.81
CA GLU A 64 9.05 -19.53 18.74
C GLU A 64 7.68 -18.91 18.96
N VAL A 65 6.72 -19.26 18.11
CA VAL A 65 5.33 -18.77 18.23
C VAL A 65 4.36 -19.96 18.21
N PRO A 66 3.15 -19.82 18.75
CA PRO A 66 2.15 -20.89 18.71
C PRO A 66 1.93 -21.43 17.30
N ALA A 67 1.75 -22.74 17.14
CA ALA A 67 1.61 -23.40 15.83
C ALA A 67 0.38 -22.92 15.05
N ASP A 68 -0.68 -22.55 15.76
CA ASP A 68 -1.95 -22.03 15.25
C ASP A 68 -1.90 -20.55 14.88
N MET A 69 -0.88 -19.81 15.31
CA MET A 69 -0.70 -18.40 14.97
C MET A 69 -0.59 -18.24 13.45
N THR A 70 -1.41 -17.38 12.88
CA THR A 70 -1.36 -17.03 11.46
C THR A 70 -0.26 -16.00 11.16
N TYR A 71 0.21 -15.94 9.92
CA TYR A 71 1.16 -14.91 9.48
C TYR A 71 0.67 -13.49 9.75
N GLU A 72 -0.63 -13.23 9.63
CA GLU A 72 -1.21 -11.89 9.88
C GLU A 72 -1.14 -11.51 11.36
N GLU A 73 -1.52 -12.42 12.26
CA GLU A 73 -1.43 -12.22 13.72
C GLU A 73 0.03 -12.06 14.16
N TRP A 74 0.90 -12.89 13.61
CA TRP A 74 2.32 -12.81 13.84
C TRP A 74 2.89 -11.46 13.40
N LYS A 75 2.57 -11.02 12.18
CA LYS A 75 3.02 -9.74 11.63
C LYS A 75 2.55 -8.58 12.51
N LYS A 76 1.29 -8.61 12.94
CA LYS A 76 0.72 -7.59 13.85
C LYS A 76 1.46 -7.55 15.20
N LYS A 77 1.75 -8.72 15.76
CA LYS A 77 2.34 -8.85 17.11
C LYS A 77 3.84 -8.54 17.16
N TYR A 78 4.61 -9.00 16.17
CA TYR A 78 6.08 -8.99 16.24
C TYR A 78 6.77 -7.95 15.37
N LEU A 79 6.06 -7.36 14.39
CA LEU A 79 6.61 -6.29 13.56
C LEU A 79 6.08 -4.90 13.94
N GLY A 80 4.97 -4.80 14.70
CA GLY A 80 4.36 -3.51 15.06
C GLY A 80 3.96 -2.69 13.81
N ALA A 81 3.23 -1.60 13.98
CA ALA A 81 2.71 -0.79 12.86
C ALA A 81 3.80 -0.09 12.01
N ALA A 82 5.09 -0.24 12.34
CA ALA A 82 6.18 0.59 11.85
C ALA A 82 6.91 0.06 10.59
N GLU A 83 6.64 -1.16 10.11
CA GLU A 83 7.25 -1.70 8.87
C GLU A 83 6.21 -2.40 7.97
N GLN A 84 5.10 -1.70 7.70
CA GLN A 84 4.10 -2.07 6.69
C GLN A 84 4.16 -1.20 5.43
N SER A 85 5.27 -0.54 5.18
CA SER A 85 5.63 0.01 3.87
C SER A 85 6.29 -1.15 3.08
N ASP A 86 6.03 -1.49 1.82
CA ASP A 86 5.77 -0.69 0.65
C ASP A 86 5.14 -1.58 -0.45
N ILE A 87 4.22 -1.03 -1.23
CA ILE A 87 3.69 -1.50 -2.54
C ILE A 87 2.38 -2.32 -2.57
N MET A 88 1.96 -3.12 -1.57
CA MET A 88 0.82 -4.04 -1.78
C MET A 88 -0.61 -3.56 -1.41
N ASP A 89 -0.81 -2.54 -0.57
CA ASP A 89 -2.17 -2.17 -0.10
C ASP A 89 -2.76 -0.90 -0.73
N ILE A 90 -2.95 -0.92 -2.05
CA ILE A 90 -4.00 -0.10 -2.70
C ILE A 90 -4.99 -1.05 -3.42
N ALA A 91 -4.97 -2.36 -3.11
CA ALA A 91 -5.76 -3.38 -3.81
C ALA A 91 -7.15 -3.62 -3.21
N LYS A 92 -7.48 -3.02 -2.06
CA LYS A 92 -8.77 -3.24 -1.39
C LYS A 92 -9.78 -2.08 -1.45
N THR A 93 -9.48 -0.97 -2.12
CA THR A 93 -10.44 0.15 -2.30
C THR A 93 -11.05 0.25 -3.70
N ALA A 94 -10.96 -0.81 -4.51
CA ALA A 94 -11.62 -0.87 -5.82
C ALA A 94 -12.67 -1.98 -5.96
N GLU A 95 -12.87 -2.82 -4.93
CA GLU A 95 -13.89 -3.88 -4.93
C GLU A 95 -14.97 -3.59 -3.89
N SER A 96 -15.75 -2.54 -4.13
CA SER A 96 -17.14 -2.46 -3.66
C SER A 96 -17.91 -1.58 -4.61
N ALA A 97 -18.24 -2.16 -5.77
CA ALA A 97 -19.28 -1.66 -6.66
C ALA A 97 -20.00 -2.86 -7.30
N THR A 98 -20.79 -3.56 -6.49
CA THR A 98 -21.96 -4.32 -6.95
C THR A 98 -23.08 -4.16 -5.94
N MET A 99 -24.26 -3.82 -6.46
CA MET A 99 -25.34 -3.09 -5.80
C MET A 99 -26.01 -3.81 -4.62
N GLY A 100 -26.25 -3.05 -3.55
CA GLY A 100 -27.32 -3.29 -2.58
C GLY A 100 -28.01 -1.95 -2.32
N ALA A 101 -29.27 -1.84 -2.70
CA ALA A 101 -30.07 -0.62 -2.59
C ALA A 101 -30.32 -0.26 -1.11
N VAL A 102 -29.70 0.81 -0.59
CA VAL A 102 -30.14 1.48 0.65
C VAL A 102 -29.71 2.96 0.64
N THR A 103 -30.72 3.84 0.68
CA THR A 103 -30.86 5.23 1.18
C THR A 103 -29.77 6.31 1.02
N MET A 104 -30.25 7.53 0.75
CA MET A 104 -29.54 8.82 0.87
C MET A 104 -28.90 9.03 2.26
N GLU A 105 -27.83 9.84 2.30
CA GLU A 105 -27.03 10.34 3.46
C GLU A 105 -25.85 9.41 3.85
N GLU A 106 -24.57 9.79 3.87
CA GLU A 106 -23.89 11.03 4.28
C GLU A 106 -22.90 11.56 3.20
N VAL A 107 -22.74 12.89 3.09
CA VAL A 107 -21.66 13.47 2.26
C VAL A 107 -20.34 13.12 2.96
N PRO A 108 -19.40 12.38 2.32
CA PRO A 108 -18.11 12.14 2.94
C PRO A 108 -17.43 13.49 3.20
N ASP A 109 -16.93 13.71 4.42
CA ASP A 109 -16.15 14.90 4.73
C ASP A 109 -14.90 14.91 3.84
N VAL A 110 -14.89 15.86 2.90
CA VAL A 110 -13.88 16.02 1.87
C VAL A 110 -13.13 17.32 2.11
N HIS A 111 -11.82 17.20 2.24
CA HIS A 111 -10.91 18.32 2.43
C HIS A 111 -10.26 18.70 1.09
N SER A 112 -10.41 19.97 0.69
CA SER A 112 -9.73 20.50 -0.50
C SER A 112 -8.24 20.70 -0.20
N ILE A 113 -7.38 20.14 -1.05
CA ILE A 113 -5.92 20.25 -0.91
C ILE A 113 -5.35 21.36 -1.77
N GLY A 114 -5.73 21.39 -3.05
CA GLY A 114 -5.11 22.27 -4.03
C GLY A 114 -5.39 21.84 -5.46
N LYS A 115 -4.53 22.29 -6.37
CA LYS A 115 -4.64 22.02 -7.81
C LYS A 115 -3.35 21.44 -8.38
N ILE A 116 -3.49 20.54 -9.34
CA ILE A 116 -2.38 19.99 -10.12
C ILE A 116 -2.27 20.70 -11.48
N ASP A 117 -1.05 20.81 -11.98
CA ASP A 117 -0.81 21.20 -13.36
C ASP A 117 -1.02 19.99 -14.28
N LYS A 118 -2.08 20.02 -15.09
CA LYS A 118 -2.42 18.91 -15.99
C LYS A 118 -1.30 18.58 -16.98
N GLU A 119 -0.46 19.54 -17.38
CA GLU A 119 0.65 19.28 -18.30
C GLU A 119 1.75 18.45 -17.63
N ILE A 120 2.08 18.75 -16.37
CA ILE A 120 3.03 17.95 -15.58
C ILE A 120 2.52 16.51 -15.42
N TYR A 121 1.24 16.35 -15.10
CA TYR A 121 0.65 15.03 -14.82
C TYR A 121 0.23 14.25 -16.06
N ARG A 122 0.28 14.87 -17.26
CA ARG A 122 -0.03 14.22 -18.54
C ARG A 122 0.84 12.99 -18.82
N CYS A 123 2.04 12.95 -18.23
CA CYS A 123 2.95 11.80 -18.28
C CYS A 123 2.38 10.53 -17.62
N VAL A 124 1.42 10.67 -16.70
CA VAL A 124 0.74 9.56 -16.02
C VAL A 124 -0.46 9.08 -16.82
N THR A 125 -1.30 10.03 -17.24
CA THR A 125 -2.43 9.78 -18.15
C THR A 125 -2.74 11.06 -18.93
N PRO A 126 -2.99 10.97 -20.25
CA PRO A 126 -3.37 12.14 -21.03
C PRO A 126 -4.81 12.60 -20.80
N ASP A 127 -5.65 11.74 -20.18
CA ASP A 127 -7.07 11.98 -19.95
C ASP A 127 -7.31 12.41 -18.50
N ILE A 128 -7.01 13.67 -18.16
CA ILE A 128 -7.20 14.20 -16.80
C ILE A 128 -8.46 15.08 -16.78
N ALA A 129 -9.50 14.61 -16.10
CA ALA A 129 -10.81 15.28 -16.06
C ALA A 129 -10.76 16.62 -15.31
N THR A 130 -10.10 16.65 -14.15
CA THR A 130 -10.08 17.82 -13.24
C THR A 130 -8.67 18.16 -12.78
N ASP A 131 -8.40 19.43 -12.47
CA ASP A 131 -7.17 19.90 -11.84
C ASP A 131 -7.26 19.86 -10.30
N GLU A 132 -8.46 19.73 -9.73
CA GLU A 132 -8.66 19.80 -8.29
C GLU A 132 -8.26 18.51 -7.57
N VAL A 133 -7.61 18.66 -6.43
CA VAL A 133 -7.19 17.57 -5.55
C VAL A 133 -7.88 17.68 -4.20
N ILE A 134 -8.37 16.54 -3.73
CA ILE A 134 -9.02 16.38 -2.44
C ILE A 134 -8.36 15.26 -1.61
N ILE A 135 -8.69 15.24 -0.32
CA ILE A 135 -8.47 14.11 0.56
C ILE A 135 -9.72 13.88 1.40
N THR A 136 -10.10 12.63 1.63
CA THR A 136 -11.27 12.29 2.45
C THR A 136 -10.86 11.95 3.87
N ASP A 137 -11.78 12.08 4.83
CA ASP A 137 -11.53 11.70 6.23
C ASP A 137 -11.09 10.25 6.40
N THR A 138 -11.61 9.35 5.58
CA THR A 138 -11.17 7.95 5.54
C THR A 138 -9.69 7.85 5.15
N GLN A 139 -9.23 8.63 4.18
CA GLN A 139 -7.83 8.68 3.79
C GLN A 139 -6.97 9.33 4.88
N ILE A 140 -7.46 10.39 5.53
CA ILE A 140 -6.79 11.05 6.66
C ILE A 140 -6.57 10.05 7.80
N LYS A 141 -7.62 9.34 8.21
CA LYS A 141 -7.55 8.30 9.26
C LYS A 141 -6.54 7.21 8.87
N HIS A 142 -6.58 6.72 7.63
CA HIS A 142 -5.60 5.72 7.16
C HIS A 142 -4.15 6.24 7.20
N ILE A 143 -3.92 7.51 6.89
CA ILE A 143 -2.58 8.13 6.98
C ILE A 143 -2.16 8.25 8.45
N GLN A 144 -3.05 8.71 9.34
CA GLN A 144 -2.76 8.86 10.76
C GLN A 144 -2.49 7.50 11.45
N GLU A 145 -3.24 6.45 11.10
CA GLU A 145 -3.05 5.10 11.64
C GLU A 145 -1.73 4.46 11.21
N ARG A 146 -1.32 4.69 9.95
CA ARG A 146 -0.08 4.14 9.39
C ARG A 146 1.15 4.98 9.72
N HIS A 147 0.96 6.29 9.86
CA HIS A 147 1.99 7.28 10.11
C HIS A 147 1.53 8.25 11.21
N PRO A 148 1.72 7.88 12.49
CA PRO A 148 1.29 8.69 13.61
C PRO A 148 1.93 10.08 13.59
N ASN A 149 1.10 11.12 13.63
CA ASN A 149 1.46 12.55 13.56
C ASN A 149 1.88 13.11 12.18
N ASP A 150 1.91 12.32 11.11
CA ASP A 150 2.33 12.84 9.79
C ASP A 150 1.31 13.84 9.21
N TYR A 151 0.02 13.54 9.31
CA TYR A 151 -1.02 14.43 8.77
C TYR A 151 -1.02 15.81 9.44
N GLU A 152 -1.01 15.86 10.77
CA GLU A 152 -1.03 17.14 11.51
C GLU A 152 0.21 17.98 11.24
N ARG A 153 1.38 17.34 11.08
CA ARG A 153 2.65 18.04 10.89
C ARG A 153 2.89 18.48 9.45
N PHE A 154 2.38 17.74 8.48
CA PHE A 154 2.79 17.90 7.08
C PHE A 154 1.63 18.20 6.12
N SER A 155 0.39 18.30 6.60
CA SER A 155 -0.78 18.69 5.79
C SER A 155 -0.57 20.01 5.02
N THR A 156 0.18 20.95 5.60
CA THR A 156 0.54 22.23 4.95
C THR A 156 1.34 22.05 3.67
N TYR A 157 2.06 20.93 3.53
CA TYR A 157 2.87 20.65 2.35
C TYR A 157 2.08 19.97 1.24
N PHE A 158 0.86 19.47 1.49
CA PHE A 158 0.10 18.71 0.49
C PHE A 158 -0.12 19.50 -0.80
N ASN A 159 -0.55 20.77 -0.69
CA ASN A 159 -0.72 21.64 -1.86
C ASN A 159 0.59 21.77 -2.65
N ARG A 160 1.71 22.07 -1.97
CA ARG A 160 3.01 22.22 -2.62
C ARG A 160 3.51 20.93 -3.27
N ILE A 161 3.26 19.78 -2.64
CA ILE A 161 3.65 18.47 -3.16
C ILE A 161 2.91 18.16 -4.47
N VAL A 162 1.60 18.41 -4.51
CA VAL A 162 0.81 18.11 -5.70
C VAL A 162 1.02 19.14 -6.82
N SER A 163 1.16 20.43 -6.48
CA SER A 163 1.35 21.50 -7.47
C SER A 163 2.77 21.57 -8.03
N GLU A 164 3.79 21.28 -7.21
CA GLU A 164 5.20 21.40 -7.59
C GLU A 164 5.99 20.11 -7.30
N PRO A 165 5.66 18.98 -7.93
CA PRO A 165 6.39 17.72 -7.70
C PRO A 165 7.86 17.85 -8.12
N ASP A 166 8.79 17.18 -7.43
CA ASP A 166 10.18 17.09 -7.89
C ASP A 166 10.37 15.90 -8.83
N TYR A 167 9.69 14.79 -8.54
CA TYR A 167 9.59 13.66 -9.44
C TYR A 167 8.17 13.10 -9.48
N ILE A 168 7.77 12.59 -10.65
CA ILE A 168 6.64 11.67 -10.77
C ILE A 168 7.17 10.35 -11.30
N ILE A 169 6.85 9.28 -10.58
CA ILE A 169 7.27 7.92 -10.87
C ILE A 169 6.07 7.10 -11.30
N ARG A 170 6.28 6.16 -12.23
CA ARG A 170 5.23 5.22 -12.66
C ARG A 170 4.74 4.39 -11.48
N ALA A 171 3.45 4.54 -11.15
CA ALA A 171 2.79 3.69 -10.17
C ALA A 171 2.35 2.35 -10.79
N ASN A 172 2.09 1.36 -9.94
CA ASN A 172 1.60 0.04 -10.39
C ASN A 172 0.10 0.05 -10.78
N ARG A 173 -0.61 1.17 -10.62
CA ARG A 173 -2.03 1.31 -10.96
C ARG A 173 -2.21 2.28 -12.13
N PRO A 174 -3.20 2.05 -12.99
CA PRO A 174 -3.57 3.02 -14.01
C PRO A 174 -3.98 4.34 -13.35
N ASN A 175 -3.78 5.46 -14.04
CA ASN A 175 -4.22 6.79 -13.62
C ASN A 175 -3.77 7.15 -12.19
N THR A 176 -2.59 6.67 -11.77
CA THR A 176 -2.09 6.89 -10.41
C THR A 176 -0.67 7.42 -10.48
N ALA A 177 -0.42 8.55 -9.85
CA ALA A 177 0.88 9.20 -9.79
C ALA A 177 1.56 8.86 -8.46
N LEU A 178 2.82 8.39 -8.52
CA LEU A 178 3.69 8.35 -7.34
C LEU A 178 4.53 9.64 -7.36
N ILE A 179 4.18 10.58 -6.50
CA ILE A 179 4.83 11.88 -6.40
C ILE A 179 5.91 11.82 -5.34
N LEU A 180 7.09 12.32 -5.68
CA LEU A 180 8.19 12.54 -4.76
C LEU A 180 8.48 14.04 -4.65
N LYS A 181 8.60 14.52 -3.41
CA LYS A 181 8.89 15.93 -3.12
C LYS A 181 9.89 16.05 -1.98
N GLU A 182 10.89 16.88 -2.18
CA GLU A 182 11.83 17.34 -1.16
C GLU A 182 11.39 18.72 -0.64
N ILE A 183 11.29 18.87 0.68
CA ILE A 183 10.99 20.11 1.36
C ILE A 183 12.26 20.61 2.03
N ARG A 184 12.95 21.52 1.34
CA ARG A 184 14.26 22.05 1.75
C ARG A 184 14.23 22.77 3.10
N GLU A 185 13.10 23.38 3.48
CA GLU A 185 12.99 24.09 4.76
C GLU A 185 13.01 23.13 5.97
N ALA A 186 12.61 21.86 5.75
CA ALA A 186 12.52 20.85 6.78
C ALA A 186 13.62 19.77 6.66
N ASP A 187 14.38 19.75 5.56
CA ASP A 187 15.28 18.65 5.19
C ASP A 187 14.55 17.30 5.15
N GLU A 188 13.31 17.33 4.64
CA GLU A 188 12.41 16.18 4.62
C GLU A 188 12.01 15.80 3.20
N VAL A 189 11.94 14.50 2.94
CA VAL A 189 11.47 13.94 1.67
C VAL A 189 10.18 13.16 1.84
N PHE A 190 9.26 13.36 0.91
CA PHE A 190 7.91 12.83 0.98
C PHE A 190 7.57 11.99 -0.23
N LYS A 191 6.76 10.97 0.03
CA LYS A 191 6.14 10.10 -0.96
C LYS A 191 4.63 10.25 -0.87
N THR A 192 4.01 10.62 -1.99
CA THR A 192 2.56 10.79 -2.09
C THR A 192 2.02 9.96 -3.24
N VAL A 193 0.90 9.28 -3.01
CA VAL A 193 0.17 8.57 -4.06
C VAL A 193 -1.10 9.35 -4.37
N LEU A 194 -1.20 9.82 -5.61
CA LEU A 194 -2.34 10.59 -6.11
C LEU A 194 -3.11 9.76 -7.15
N ARG A 195 -4.43 9.60 -6.96
CA ARG A 195 -5.34 9.07 -7.98
C ARG A 195 -5.80 10.20 -8.88
N LEU A 196 -5.58 10.05 -10.18
CA LEU A 196 -6.12 10.94 -11.20
C LEU A 196 -7.47 10.42 -11.68
N ILE A 197 -8.44 11.32 -11.79
CA ILE A 197 -9.77 11.07 -12.35
C ILE A 197 -9.72 11.34 -13.84
N THR A 198 -10.27 10.41 -14.64
CA THR A 198 -10.33 10.51 -16.10
C THR A 198 -11.76 10.63 -16.58
N SER A 199 -11.97 10.83 -17.89
CA SER A 199 -13.30 10.91 -18.50
C SER A 199 -14.18 9.65 -18.28
N LYS A 200 -13.57 8.53 -17.86
CA LYS A 200 -14.26 7.26 -17.60
C LYS A 200 -14.80 7.13 -16.19
N ASP A 201 -14.31 7.98 -15.28
CA ASP A 201 -14.74 8.01 -13.89
C ASP A 201 -15.98 8.91 -13.74
N ASN A 202 -16.63 8.89 -12.57
CA ASN A 202 -17.77 9.77 -12.30
C ASN A 202 -17.35 11.25 -12.41
N PRO A 203 -18.04 12.10 -13.20
CA PRO A 203 -17.74 13.53 -13.34
C PRO A 203 -17.74 14.32 -12.03
N GLU A 204 -18.42 13.84 -10.99
CA GLU A 204 -18.44 14.47 -9.66
C GLU A 204 -17.16 14.21 -8.86
N TYR A 205 -16.34 13.24 -9.26
CA TYR A 205 -15.11 12.89 -8.56
C TYR A 205 -13.97 13.84 -8.89
N LYS A 206 -13.16 14.09 -7.86
CA LYS A 206 -11.93 14.89 -7.94
C LYS A 206 -10.71 13.99 -7.76
N ASN A 207 -9.54 14.47 -8.19
CA ASN A 207 -8.30 13.74 -7.94
C ASN A 207 -8.13 13.58 -6.42
N SER A 208 -7.63 12.44 -5.96
CA SER A 208 -7.59 12.16 -4.51
C SER A 208 -6.25 11.62 -4.04
N ILE A 209 -5.79 12.13 -2.90
CA ILE A 209 -4.59 11.61 -2.23
C ILE A 209 -4.96 10.27 -1.57
N ILE A 210 -4.40 9.18 -2.07
CA ILE A 210 -4.62 7.85 -1.49
C ILE A 210 -3.79 7.67 -0.22
N THR A 211 -2.53 8.07 -0.27
CA THR A 211 -1.60 7.95 0.86
C THR A 211 -0.51 9.01 0.77
N PHE A 212 -0.01 9.41 1.93
CA PHE A 212 1.07 10.37 2.11
C PHE A 212 1.97 9.88 3.25
N MET A 213 3.28 10.01 3.10
CA MET A 213 4.22 9.73 4.18
C MET A 213 5.57 10.41 3.96
N LYS A 214 6.23 10.74 5.06
CA LYS A 214 7.67 10.99 5.08
C LYS A 214 8.41 9.69 4.75
N ILE A 215 9.47 9.76 3.95
CA ILE A 215 10.40 8.65 3.70
C ILE A 215 11.83 9.05 4.07
N ASP A 216 12.74 8.08 4.11
CA ASP A 216 14.17 8.36 4.29
C ASP A 216 14.88 8.49 2.94
N GLU A 217 16.11 9.00 2.96
CA GLU A 217 16.94 9.14 1.76
C GLU A 217 17.22 7.78 1.09
N LYS A 218 17.28 6.69 1.87
CA LYS A 218 17.56 5.35 1.32
C LYS A 218 16.42 4.90 0.43
N GLU A 219 15.19 5.03 0.90
CA GLU A 219 13.97 4.73 0.17
C GLU A 219 13.79 5.66 -1.02
N TRP A 220 14.04 6.97 -0.85
CA TRP A 220 14.02 7.94 -1.95
C TRP A 220 14.96 7.53 -3.08
N ASN A 221 16.22 7.27 -2.75
CA ASN A 221 17.23 6.84 -3.72
C ASN A 221 16.91 5.46 -4.31
N ARG A 222 16.30 4.56 -3.56
CA ARG A 222 15.84 3.27 -4.06
C ARG A 222 14.74 3.44 -5.11
N LEU A 223 13.77 4.33 -4.88
CA LEU A 223 12.70 4.63 -5.83
C LEU A 223 13.26 5.24 -7.12
N LEU A 224 14.16 6.22 -7.02
CA LEU A 224 14.78 6.85 -8.19
C LEU A 224 15.63 5.87 -9.03
N ARG A 225 16.26 4.86 -8.41
CA ARG A 225 17.05 3.86 -9.14
C ARG A 225 16.22 2.75 -9.76
N ASN A 226 15.17 2.30 -9.07
CA ASN A 226 14.48 1.06 -9.41
C ASN A 226 13.16 1.27 -10.17
N LYS A 227 12.69 2.51 -10.28
CA LYS A 227 11.40 2.82 -10.90
C LYS A 227 11.58 3.78 -12.07
N GLU A 228 10.67 3.68 -13.03
CA GLU A 228 10.62 4.57 -14.18
C GLU A 228 10.15 5.95 -13.75
N ILE A 229 11.00 6.94 -13.97
CA ILE A 229 10.71 8.36 -13.73
C ILE A 229 9.98 8.89 -14.96
N LEU A 230 8.74 9.34 -14.76
CA LEU A 230 7.89 9.92 -15.80
C LEU A 230 8.08 11.44 -15.92
N TYR A 231 8.40 12.09 -14.81
CA TYR A 231 8.69 13.52 -14.73
C TYR A 231 9.81 13.77 -13.71
N LYS A 232 10.67 14.72 -14.03
CA LYS A 232 11.69 15.27 -13.14
C LYS A 232 11.67 16.79 -13.29
N LYS A 233 11.64 17.52 -12.17
CA LYS A 233 11.77 18.97 -12.14
C LYS A 233 13.17 19.38 -12.60
N GLU A 234 13.22 20.33 -13.53
CA GLU A 234 14.47 20.95 -14.02
C GLU A 234 15.10 21.88 -12.97
#